data_AF-A0A2N0M2X5-F1
#
_entry.id   AF-A0A2N0M2X5-F1
#
_cell.length_a   1.000
_cell.length_b   1.000
_cell.length_c   1.000
_cell.angle_alpha   90.00
_cell.angle_beta   90.00
_cell.angle_gamma   90.00
#
_symmetry.space_group_name_H-M   'P 1'
#
loop_
_entity.id
_entity.type
_entity.pdbx_description
1 polymer ?
#
loop_
_entity_poly.entity_id
_entity_poly.type
_entity_poly.pdbx_seq_one_letter_code
_entity_poly.pdbx_strand_id
1 'polypeptide(L)'
;MSTSIIRGGYVICEAGVDAGSSRVISDGAVFQRDGVIEAVGAYDDIKAAHQGDEELGGPGYLIMPGLVNAHHHGRGVSTFQM
;
A
#
# COMPACT_ATOMS: atom_id res chain seq x y z
N MET A 1 3.97 20.81 0.76
CA MET A 1 4.30 19.44 0.33
C MET A 1 3.92 18.53 1.46
N SER A 2 3.04 17.56 1.24
CA SER A 2 2.55 16.65 2.27
C SER A 2 3.34 15.36 2.22
N THR A 3 3.91 14.97 3.36
CA THR A 3 4.63 13.71 3.52
C THR A 3 3.96 12.82 4.55
N SER A 4 4.01 11.51 4.34
CA SER A 4 3.55 10.57 5.36
C SER A 4 4.31 9.25 5.33
N ILE A 5 4.43 8.65 6.51
CA ILE A 5 4.84 7.26 6.69
C ILE A 5 3.57 6.44 6.92
N ILE A 6 3.35 5.41 6.11
CA ILE A 6 2.23 4.49 6.26
C ILE A 6 2.80 3.14 6.70
N ARG A 7 2.54 2.73 7.94
CA ARG A 7 3.02 1.47 8.52
C ARG A 7 1.96 0.37 8.41
N GLY A 8 2.39 -0.83 8.06
CA GLY A 8 1.57 -2.03 8.11
C GLY A 8 2.31 -3.17 8.80
N GLY A 9 1.56 -4.06 9.45
CA GLY A 9 2.09 -5.36 9.85
C GLY A 9 2.57 -6.18 8.66
N TYR A 10 2.00 -5.93 7.48
CA TYR A 10 2.49 -6.42 6.19
C TYR A 10 2.36 -5.34 5.11
N VAL A 11 3.38 -5.25 4.25
CA VAL A 11 3.36 -4.44 3.03
C VAL A 11 3.57 -5.35 1.83
N ILE A 12 2.52 -5.53 1.03
CA ILE A 12 2.58 -6.27 -0.24
C ILE A 12 3.17 -5.31 -1.27
N CYS A 13 4.40 -5.56 -1.70
CA CYS A 13 5.08 -4.74 -2.71
C CYS A 13 4.80 -5.24 -4.12
N GLU A 14 4.71 -6.56 -4.27
CA GLU A 14 4.47 -7.25 -5.54
C GLU A 14 3.66 -8.51 -5.27
N ALA A 15 2.55 -8.68 -5.99
CA ALA A 15 1.74 -9.88 -5.92
C ALA A 15 2.19 -10.86 -7.01
N GLY A 16 2.72 -12.00 -6.59
CA GLY A 16 3.09 -13.10 -7.47
C GLY A 16 1.89 -13.96 -7.86
N VAL A 17 2.15 -15.04 -8.62
CA VAL A 17 1.13 -16.05 -8.95
C VAL A 17 0.75 -16.92 -7.75
N ASP A 18 1.59 -16.94 -6.73
CA ASP A 18 1.39 -17.63 -5.45
C ASP A 18 2.07 -16.86 -4.30
N ALA A 19 1.98 -17.42 -3.09
CA ALA A 19 2.59 -16.82 -1.91
C ALA A 19 4.13 -16.78 -1.95
N GLY A 20 4.77 -17.77 -2.59
CA GLY A 20 6.24 -17.88 -2.66
C GLY A 20 6.87 -16.90 -3.66
N SER A 21 6.10 -16.47 -4.66
CA SER A 21 6.48 -15.49 -5.67
C SER A 21 6.04 -14.05 -5.35
N SER A 22 5.39 -13.82 -4.21
CA SER A 22 4.98 -12.49 -3.77
C SER A 22 6.08 -11.82 -2.95
N ARG A 23 6.33 -10.52 -3.19
CA ARG A 23 7.25 -9.72 -2.36
C ARG A 23 6.46 -9.03 -1.24
N VAL A 24 6.63 -9.52 -0.02
CA VAL A 24 5.97 -9.00 1.18
C VAL A 24 7.01 -8.59 2.21
N ILE A 25 6.82 -7.43 2.84
CA ILE A 25 7.64 -6.95 3.96
C ILE A 25 6.79 -7.05 5.23
N SER A 26 7.25 -7.83 6.21
CA SER A 26 6.66 -7.87 7.54
C SER A 26 7.09 -6.65 8.35
N ASP A 27 6.17 -6.07 9.11
CA ASP A 27 6.34 -4.81 9.85
C ASP A 27 7.01 -3.71 9.00
N GLY A 28 6.43 -3.50 7.82
CA GLY A 28 6.97 -2.59 6.81
C GLY A 28 6.28 -1.24 6.79
N ALA A 29 6.86 -0.32 6.02
CA ALA A 29 6.26 0.97 5.74
C ALA A 29 6.54 1.49 4.33
N VAL A 30 5.67 2.40 3.90
CA VAL A 30 5.80 3.21 2.70
C VAL A 30 5.98 4.66 3.13
N PHE A 31 6.96 5.35 2.55
CA PHE A 31 7.10 6.79 2.65
C PHE A 31 6.65 7.44 1.35
N GLN A 32 5.74 8.40 1.44
CA GLN A 32 5.24 9.15 0.28
C GLN A 32 5.50 10.64 0.44
N ARG A 33 5.67 11.32 -0.70
CA ARG A 33 5.64 12.78 -0.82
C ARG A 33 4.69 13.17 -1.94
N ASP A 34 3.72 14.01 -1.62
CA ASP A 34 2.73 14.56 -2.57
C ASP A 34 2.08 13.48 -3.47
N GLY A 35 1.77 12.32 -2.87
CA GLY A 35 1.13 11.19 -3.54
C GLY A 35 2.09 10.24 -4.28
N VAL A 36 3.39 10.51 -4.27
CA VAL A 36 4.42 9.66 -4.90
C VAL A 36 5.14 8.85 -3.84
N ILE A 37 5.30 7.54 -4.10
CA ILE A 37 6.08 6.65 -3.23
C ILE A 37 7.58 6.93 -3.46
N GLU A 38 8.27 7.43 -2.45
CA GLU A 38 9.71 7.69 -2.51
C GLU A 38 10.54 6.54 -1.90
N ALA A 39 9.99 5.79 -0.93
CA ALA A 39 10.67 4.65 -0.32
C ALA A 39 9.69 3.60 0.22
N VAL A 40 10.12 2.33 0.22
CA VAL A 40 9.40 1.18 0.79
C VAL A 40 10.41 0.25 1.46
N GLY A 41 10.14 -0.15 2.71
CA GLY A 41 11.11 -0.93 3.49
C GLY A 41 10.54 -1.41 4.83
N ALA A 42 11.42 -1.93 5.69
CA ALA A 42 11.07 -2.18 7.09
C ALA A 42 10.70 -0.86 7.76
N TYR A 43 9.74 -0.89 8.69
CA TYR A 43 9.23 0.33 9.34
C TYR A 43 10.35 1.12 10.02
N ASP A 44 11.22 0.45 10.77
CA ASP A 44 12.29 1.10 11.52
C ASP A 44 13.30 1.79 10.59
N ASP A 45 13.65 1.16 9.46
CA ASP A 45 14.54 1.75 8.45
C ASP A 45 13.92 2.99 7.81
N ILE A 46 12.64 2.91 7.43
CA ILE A 46 11.90 4.04 6.86
C ILE A 46 11.79 5.19 7.87
N LYS A 47 11.48 4.88 9.12
CA LYS A 47 11.33 5.87 10.20
C LYS A 47 12.67 6.54 10.56
N ALA A 48 13.78 5.82 10.46
CA ALA A 48 15.11 6.36 10.67
C ALA A 48 15.57 7.26 9.51
N ALA A 49 15.24 6.89 8.27
CA ALA A 49 15.68 7.62 7.08
C ALA A 49 14.79 8.83 6.71
N HIS A 50 13.53 8.85 7.15
CA HIS A 50 12.55 9.86 6.75
C HIS A 50 11.77 10.44 7.93
N GLN A 51 11.52 11.75 7.90
CA GLN A 51 10.56 12.42 8.77
C GLN A 51 9.31 12.77 7.95
N GLY A 52 8.18 12.12 8.24
CA GLY A 52 6.88 12.44 7.65
C GLY A 52 6.08 13.41 8.51
N ASP A 53 5.25 14.25 7.86
CA ASP A 53 4.32 15.15 8.55
C ASP A 53 3.24 14.37 9.31
N GLU A 54 2.86 13.21 8.77
CA GLU A 54 1.92 12.26 9.39
C GLU A 54 2.48 10.83 9.43
N GLU A 55 1.99 10.07 10.40
CA GLU A 55 2.17 8.64 10.48
C GLU A 55 0.82 7.94 10.57
N LEU A 56 0.56 7.00 9.67
CA LEU A 56 -0.72 6.31 9.53
C LEU A 56 -0.53 4.79 9.66
N GLY A 57 -1.60 4.10 10.07
CA GLY A 57 -1.63 2.64 10.14
C GLY A 57 -1.07 2.08 11.45
N GLY A 58 -0.32 0.99 11.35
CA GLY A 58 0.24 0.26 12.50
C GLY A 58 0.37 -1.26 12.26
N PRO A 59 0.82 -2.02 13.26
CA PRO A 59 1.09 -3.46 13.12
C PRO A 59 -0.17 -4.30 12.83
N GLY A 60 -1.37 -3.78 13.10
CA GLY A 60 -2.64 -4.44 12.79
C GLY A 60 -3.15 -4.21 11.36
N TYR A 61 -2.41 -3.49 10.52
CA TYR A 61 -2.87 -3.08 9.18
C TYR A 61 -2.13 -3.82 8.08
N LEU A 62 -2.84 -4.06 6.98
CA LEU A 62 -2.28 -4.55 5.73
C LEU A 62 -2.17 -3.38 4.74
N ILE A 63 -0.99 -3.20 4.15
CA ILE A 63 -0.77 -2.27 3.04
C ILE A 63 -0.63 -3.10 1.77
N MET A 64 -1.39 -2.74 0.74
CA MET A 64 -1.35 -3.38 -0.57
C MET A 64 -1.57 -2.35 -1.69
N PRO A 65 -1.15 -2.64 -2.93
CA PRO A 65 -1.49 -1.81 -4.07
C PRO A 65 -3.01 -1.72 -4.20
N GLY A 66 -3.50 -0.55 -4.62
CA GLY A 66 -4.91 -0.38 -4.94
C GLY A 66 -5.33 -1.33 -6.06
N LEU A 67 -6.50 -1.97 -5.91
CA LEU A 67 -7.03 -2.86 -6.94
C LEU A 67 -7.37 -2.06 -8.20
N VAL A 68 -6.88 -2.54 -9.35
CA VAL A 68 -7.19 -1.94 -10.66
C VAL A 68 -8.40 -2.64 -11.25
N ASN A 69 -9.50 -1.91 -11.41
CA ASN A 69 -10.65 -2.37 -12.16
C ASN A 69 -10.44 -2.03 -13.64
N ALA A 70 -10.03 -3.02 -14.43
CA ALA A 70 -9.80 -2.86 -15.87
C ALA A 70 -11.09 -2.83 -16.69
N HIS A 71 -12.22 -3.26 -16.13
CA HIS A 71 -13.47 -3.39 -16.86
C HIS A 71 -14.69 -3.32 -15.93
N HIS A 72 -15.45 -2.23 -16.02
CA HIS A 72 -16.79 -2.15 -15.41
C HIS A 72 -17.76 -1.46 -16.38
N HIS A 73 -19.04 -1.83 -16.30
CA HIS A 73 -20.09 -1.31 -17.20
C HIS A 73 -20.69 0.03 -16.75
N GLY A 74 -20.03 0.75 -15.86
CA GLY A 74 -20.53 2.03 -15.35
C GLY A 74 -21.91 1.92 -14.71
N ARG A 75 -22.72 2.93 -15.02
CA ARG A 75 -24.16 2.98 -14.71
C ARG A 75 -25.03 2.43 -15.85
N GLY A 76 -24.43 1.88 -16.91
CA GLY A 76 -25.13 1.49 -18.15
C GLY A 76 -25.75 0.08 -18.13
N VAL A 77 -25.28 -0.79 -17.23
CA VAL A 77 -25.88 -2.11 -16.96
C VAL A 77 -25.82 -2.32 -15.45
N SER A 78 -26.97 -2.33 -14.79
CA SER A 78 -27.00 -2.56 -13.33
C SER A 78 -26.66 -4.02 -13.02
N THR A 79 -26.04 -4.27 -11.87
CA THR A 79 -25.79 -5.62 -11.33
C THR A 79 -27.07 -6.35 -10.88
N PHE A 80 -28.25 -5.75 -11.05
CA PHE A 80 -29.55 -6.29 -10.64
C PHE A 80 -30.38 -6.86 -11.81
N GLN A 81 -29.77 -7.12 -12.97
CA GLN A 81 -30.47 -7.64 -14.15
C GLN A 81 -29.86 -8.95 -14.70
N MET A 82 -29.37 -9.82 -13.81
CA MET A 82 -29.20 -11.25 -14.10
C MET A 82 -30.09 -12.06 -13.17
#